data_AF-A0A7S0XR62-F1
#
_entry.id   AF-A0A7S0XR62-F1
#
_cell.length_a   1.000
_cell.length_b   1.000
_cell.length_c   1.000
_cell.angle_alpha   90.00
_cell.angle_beta   90.00
_cell.angle_gamma   90.00
#
_symmetry.space_group_name_H-M   'P 1'
#
loop_
_entity.id
_entity.type
_entity.pdbx_description
1 polymer ?
#
loop_
_entity_poly.entity_id
_entity_poly.type
_entity_poly.pdbx_seq_one_letter_code
_entity_poly.pdbx_strand_id
1 'polypeptide(L)'
;MDLYRSRREMEEDTKVFALVGGNRQVRAALSDLGMEPLPEQDIDTPHWDLRWTLSHDDINFPAVAPPQLVNHFPNSGVELGAKVGLHRNVRGLQWLDGVDYRTFFPRMYLLSEPGDMQ
;
A
#
# COMPACT_ATOMS: atom_id res chain seq x y z
N MET A 1 19.92 10.59 16.44
CA MET A 1 18.81 11.56 16.38
C MET A 1 18.62 12.05 14.96
N ASP A 2 17.39 12.02 14.47
CA ASP A 2 17.00 12.52 13.15
C ASP A 2 16.99 14.06 13.17
N LEU A 3 17.71 14.69 12.22
CA LEU A 3 17.85 16.16 12.13
C LEU A 3 16.49 16.86 11.99
N TYR A 4 15.50 16.18 11.41
CA TYR A 4 14.14 16.70 11.29
C TYR A 4 13.49 16.92 12.66
N ARG A 5 13.49 15.87 13.50
CA ARG A 5 12.88 15.89 14.84
C ARG A 5 13.58 16.90 15.76
N SER A 6 14.91 16.96 15.70
CA SER A 6 15.71 17.92 16.47
C SER A 6 15.39 19.38 16.12
N ARG A 7 15.18 19.70 14.84
CA ARG A 7 14.83 21.07 14.41
C ARG A 7 13.44 21.51 14.82
N ARG A 8 12.55 20.56 15.12
CA ARG A 8 11.15 20.79 15.47
C ARG A 8 10.85 20.62 16.95
N GLU A 9 11.89 20.41 17.77
CA GLU A 9 11.77 20.22 19.22
C GLU A 9 10.78 19.09 19.58
N MET A 10 10.72 18.05 18.73
CA MET A 10 9.84 16.91 18.97
C MET A 10 10.43 15.99 20.03
N GLU A 11 9.56 15.46 20.89
CA GLU A 11 9.93 14.37 21.80
C GLU A 11 10.51 13.19 21.00
N GLU A 12 11.52 12.54 21.55
CA GLU A 12 12.33 11.54 20.82
C GLU A 12 11.49 10.34 20.32
N ASP A 13 10.41 10.03 21.02
CA ASP A 13 9.50 8.93 20.72
C ASP A 13 8.26 9.32 19.90
N THR A 14 8.07 10.62 19.59
CA THR A 14 6.91 11.05 18.80
C THR A 14 7.00 10.52 17.38
N LYS A 15 5.98 9.75 17.00
CA LYS A 15 5.83 9.20 15.65
C LYS A 15 5.12 10.18 14.73
N VAL A 16 5.62 10.31 13.50
CA VAL A 16 5.06 11.22 12.50
C VAL A 16 4.49 10.45 11.31
N PHE A 17 3.40 10.96 10.73
CA PHE A 17 2.77 10.36 9.57
C PHE A 17 2.54 11.33 8.41
N ALA A 18 2.78 10.85 7.19
CA ALA A 18 2.39 11.51 5.95
C ALA A 18 1.02 10.99 5.50
N LEU A 19 0.10 11.89 5.17
CA LEU A 19 -1.24 11.54 4.68
C LEU A 19 -1.49 12.17 3.32
N VAL A 20 -1.66 11.34 2.29
CA VAL A 20 -1.95 11.76 0.92
C VAL A 20 -3.40 11.39 0.56
N GLY A 21 -4.13 12.32 -0.05
CA GLY A 21 -5.51 12.08 -0.48
C GLY A 21 -6.60 12.42 0.55
N GLY A 22 -6.26 13.07 1.67
CA GLY A 22 -7.24 13.76 2.52
C GLY A 22 -8.21 12.86 3.32
N ASN A 23 -7.80 11.63 3.64
CA ASN A 23 -8.62 10.72 4.46
C ASN A 23 -8.75 11.21 5.91
N ARG A 24 -9.85 11.93 6.21
CA ARG A 24 -10.09 12.58 7.50
C ARG A 24 -10.20 11.58 8.66
N GLN A 25 -10.80 10.42 8.42
CA GLN A 25 -10.96 9.39 9.44
C GLN A 25 -9.62 8.78 9.84
N VAL A 26 -8.76 8.50 8.85
CA VAL A 26 -7.39 8.00 9.11
C VAL A 26 -6.59 9.06 9.86
N ARG A 27 -6.69 10.34 9.48
CA ARG A 27 -6.04 11.43 10.22
C ARG A 27 -6.44 11.42 11.70
N ALA A 28 -7.74 11.39 11.98
CA ALA A 28 -8.26 11.38 13.34
C ALA A 28 -7.75 10.17 14.12
N ALA A 29 -7.85 8.96 13.55
CA ALA A 29 -7.40 7.74 14.20
C ALA A 29 -5.90 7.72 14.50
N LEU A 30 -5.05 8.22 13.59
CA LEU A 30 -3.60 8.29 13.83
C LEU A 30 -3.25 9.35 14.88
N SER A 31 -3.97 10.48 14.91
CA SER A 31 -3.80 11.48 15.97
C SER A 31 -4.26 10.97 17.33
N ASP A 32 -5.34 10.19 17.40
CA ASP A 32 -5.81 9.55 18.64
C ASP A 32 -4.80 8.51 19.16
N LEU A 33 -3.98 7.93 18.28
CA LEU A 33 -2.84 7.07 18.63
C LEU A 33 -1.58 7.84 19.07
N GLY A 34 -1.65 9.16 19.15
CA GLY A 34 -0.52 10.02 19.55
C GLY A 34 0.50 10.28 18.44
N MET A 35 0.16 9.99 17.18
CA MET A 35 1.02 10.35 16.05
C MET A 35 0.73 11.78 15.57
N GLU A 36 1.77 12.46 15.11
CA GLU A 36 1.64 13.82 14.57
C GLU A 36 1.64 13.82 13.04
N PRO A 37 0.72 14.55 12.38
CA PRO A 37 0.76 14.67 10.93
C PRO A 37 1.94 15.54 10.49
N LEU A 38 2.64 15.12 9.44
CA LEU A 38 3.60 15.98 8.78
C LEU A 38 2.90 17.22 8.20
N PRO A 39 3.55 18.40 8.27
CA PRO A 39 3.10 19.59 7.55
C PRO A 39 3.00 19.34 6.05
N GLU A 40 2.09 20.02 5.38
CA GLU A 40 1.79 19.80 3.96
C GLU A 40 3.04 19.94 3.06
N GLN A 41 3.90 20.91 3.36
CA GLN A 41 5.15 21.14 2.64
C GLN A 41 6.18 20.01 2.81
N ASP A 42 6.05 19.18 3.85
CA ASP A 42 6.98 18.11 4.19
C ASP A 42 6.45 16.71 3.81
N ILE A 43 5.22 16.59 3.29
CA ILE A 43 4.55 15.30 3.02
C ILE A 43 5.38 14.42 2.08
N ASP A 44 6.08 14.98 1.09
CA ASP A 44 6.88 14.23 0.12
C ASP A 44 8.34 14.04 0.53
N THR A 45 8.71 14.49 1.72
CA THR A 45 10.03 14.21 2.31
C THR A 45 10.07 12.78 2.86
N PRO A 46 11.26 12.20 3.10
CA PRO A 46 11.37 10.88 3.73
C PRO A 46 11.25 10.93 5.26
N HIS A 47 10.81 12.03 5.87
CA HIS A 47 10.81 12.22 7.34
C HIS A 47 9.57 11.69 8.06
N TRP A 48 8.89 10.67 7.50
CA TRP A 48 7.72 10.03 8.11
C TRP A 48 8.07 8.65 8.68
N ASP A 49 7.39 8.26 9.75
CA ASP A 49 7.37 6.88 10.25
C ASP A 49 6.30 6.05 9.52
N LEU A 50 5.17 6.67 9.15
CA LEU A 50 4.07 6.04 8.41
C LEU A 50 3.62 6.94 7.24
N ARG A 51 3.54 6.40 6.02
CA ARG A 51 2.89 7.07 4.89
C ARG A 51 1.59 6.36 4.55
N TRP A 52 0.49 7.09 4.61
CA TRP A 52 -0.83 6.60 4.26
C TRP A 52 -1.35 7.30 3.00
N THR A 53 -1.62 6.52 1.96
CA THR A 53 -2.08 7.03 0.66
C THR A 53 -3.40 6.39 0.25
N LEU A 54 -4.17 7.09 -0.58
CA LEU A 54 -5.34 6.51 -1.25
C LEU A 54 -4.93 5.65 -2.44
N SER A 55 -3.99 6.14 -3.26
CA SER A 55 -3.50 5.39 -4.41
C SER A 55 -2.26 4.57 -4.07
N HIS A 56 -2.16 3.39 -4.69
CA HIS A 56 -0.95 2.57 -4.68
C HIS A 56 0.24 3.31 -5.32
N ASP A 57 -0.05 4.09 -6.38
CA ASP A 57 0.95 4.84 -7.15
C ASP A 57 1.57 6.03 -6.37
N ASP A 58 0.95 6.46 -5.27
CA ASP A 58 1.47 7.52 -4.40
C ASP A 58 2.63 7.06 -3.50
N ILE A 59 3.03 5.78 -3.62
CA ILE A 59 4.11 5.16 -2.85
C ILE A 59 5.27 4.77 -3.79
N ASN A 60 6.42 5.39 -3.57
CA ASN A 60 7.68 4.94 -4.14
C ASN A 60 8.25 3.78 -3.30
N PHE A 61 7.79 2.55 -3.54
CA PHE A 61 8.20 1.37 -2.76
C PHE A 61 9.72 1.18 -2.65
N PRO A 62 10.53 1.35 -3.72
CA PRO A 62 11.99 1.28 -3.63
C PRO A 62 12.64 2.29 -2.67
N ALA A 63 11.96 3.40 -2.38
CA ALA A 63 12.47 4.45 -1.49
C ALA A 63 12.04 4.30 -0.03
N VAL A 64 11.20 3.30 0.30
CA VAL A 64 10.78 3.03 1.67
C VAL A 64 11.93 2.38 2.44
N ALA A 65 12.42 3.03 3.49
CA ALA A 65 13.53 2.55 4.30
C ALA A 65 13.04 1.98 5.65
N PRO A 66 13.65 0.93 6.23
CA PRO A 66 13.36 0.53 7.61
C PRO A 66 13.68 1.67 8.60
N PRO A 67 12.82 1.99 9.59
CA PRO A 67 11.61 1.27 10.02
C PRO A 67 10.28 1.84 9.46
N GLN A 68 10.32 2.58 8.35
CA GLN A 68 9.15 3.23 7.78
C GLN A 68 8.06 2.25 7.34
N LEU A 69 6.81 2.67 7.47
CA LEU A 69 5.62 1.88 7.15
C LEU A 69 4.77 2.55 6.07
N VAL A 70 4.14 1.72 5.24
CA VAL A 70 3.18 2.15 4.22
C VAL A 70 1.93 1.27 4.28
N ASN A 71 0.77 1.81 3.87
CA ASN A 71 -0.51 1.09 3.93
C ASN A 71 -0.81 0.18 2.73
N HIS A 72 0.12 0.06 1.78
CA HIS A 72 -0.01 -0.78 0.60
C HIS A 72 1.16 -1.77 0.50
N PHE A 73 0.95 -2.93 -0.12
CA PHE A 73 2.03 -3.85 -0.47
C PHE A 73 2.49 -3.63 -1.92
N PRO A 74 3.79 -3.84 -2.23
CA PRO A 74 4.25 -3.82 -3.62
C PRO A 74 3.45 -4.79 -4.50
N ASN A 75 3.17 -4.39 -5.74
CA ASN A 75 2.46 -5.19 -6.76
C ASN A 75 1.03 -5.65 -6.44
N SER A 76 0.46 -5.31 -5.27
CA SER A 76 -0.90 -5.75 -4.91
C SER A 76 -1.96 -5.26 -5.90
N GLY A 77 -1.82 -4.04 -6.41
CA GLY A 77 -2.73 -3.48 -7.43
C GLY A 77 -2.70 -4.25 -8.75
N VAL A 78 -1.54 -4.75 -9.17
CA VAL A 78 -1.37 -5.48 -10.44
C VAL A 78 -1.78 -6.95 -10.29
N GLU A 79 -1.38 -7.60 -9.21
CA GLU A 79 -1.53 -9.05 -9.05
C GLU A 79 -2.89 -9.48 -8.50
N LEU A 80 -3.49 -8.66 -7.63
CA LEU A 80 -4.77 -8.98 -6.98
C LEU A 80 -5.84 -7.91 -7.23
N GLY A 81 -5.45 -6.64 -7.33
CA GLY A 81 -6.36 -5.52 -7.58
C GLY A 81 -6.90 -5.46 -9.02
N ALA A 82 -6.13 -5.96 -9.99
CA ALA A 82 -6.52 -6.01 -11.39
C ALA A 82 -7.19 -7.34 -11.74
N LYS A 83 -8.31 -7.31 -12.48
CA LYS A 83 -9.03 -8.51 -12.93
C LYS A 83 -8.13 -9.52 -13.65
N VAL A 84 -7.24 -9.02 -14.51
CA VAL A 84 -6.31 -9.85 -15.28
C VAL A 84 -5.28 -10.54 -14.38
N GLY A 85 -4.70 -9.82 -13.41
CA GLY A 85 -3.76 -10.39 -12.44
C GLY A 85 -4.44 -11.43 -11.57
N LEU A 86 -5.62 -11.10 -11.02
CA LEU A 86 -6.39 -12.00 -10.18
C LEU A 86 -6.76 -13.30 -10.94
N HIS A 87 -7.25 -13.18 -12.17
CA HIS A 87 -7.56 -14.32 -13.03
C HIS A 87 -6.35 -15.23 -13.24
N ARG A 88 -5.20 -14.65 -13.60
CA ARG A 88 -3.94 -15.37 -13.80
C ARG A 88 -3.51 -16.11 -12.54
N ASN A 89 -3.50 -15.42 -11.40
CA ASN A 89 -3.05 -15.99 -10.12
C ASN A 89 -3.97 -17.10 -9.62
N VAL A 90 -5.29 -16.94 -9.76
CA VAL A 90 -6.26 -17.95 -9.32
C VAL A 90 -6.21 -19.22 -10.19
N ARG A 91 -5.96 -19.12 -11.51
CA ARG A 91 -5.70 -20.32 -12.36
C ARG A 91 -4.43 -21.06 -11.94
N GLY A 92 -3.45 -20.33 -11.43
CA GLY A 92 -2.22 -20.89 -10.87
C GLY A 92 -2.41 -21.59 -9.51
N LEU A 93 -3.56 -21.44 -8.85
CA LEU A 93 -3.79 -21.99 -7.51
C LEU A 93 -3.55 -23.50 -7.43
N GLN A 94 -3.86 -24.24 -8.51
CA GLN A 94 -3.62 -25.69 -8.60
C GLN A 94 -2.15 -26.12 -8.35
N TRP A 95 -1.20 -25.20 -8.51
CA TRP A 95 0.22 -25.44 -8.25
C TRP A 95 0.59 -25.30 -6.76
N LEU A 96 -0.26 -24.62 -5.97
CA LEU A 96 -0.06 -24.34 -4.55
C LEU A 96 -0.99 -25.18 -3.66
N ASP A 97 -2.23 -25.40 -4.10
CA ASP A 97 -3.27 -26.11 -3.37
C ASP A 97 -4.15 -26.92 -4.35
N GLY A 98 -4.67 -28.06 -3.91
CA GLY A 98 -5.55 -28.92 -4.70
C GLY A 98 -7.00 -28.44 -4.81
N VAL A 99 -7.31 -27.24 -4.28
CA VAL A 99 -8.64 -26.64 -4.35
C VAL A 99 -8.97 -26.25 -5.80
N ASP A 100 -10.09 -26.76 -6.32
CA ASP A 100 -10.61 -26.30 -7.61
C ASP A 100 -11.10 -24.85 -7.50
N TYR A 101 -10.37 -23.94 -8.12
CA TYR A 101 -10.68 -22.51 -8.11
C TYR A 101 -12.06 -22.17 -8.67
N ARG A 102 -12.62 -23.04 -9.51
CA ARG A 102 -13.93 -22.84 -10.15
C ARG A 102 -15.10 -22.93 -9.16
N THR A 103 -14.84 -23.41 -7.95
CA THR A 103 -15.85 -23.46 -6.87
C THR A 103 -16.13 -22.11 -6.24
N PHE A 104 -15.18 -21.16 -6.34
CA PHE A 104 -15.32 -19.82 -5.74
C PHE A 104 -15.00 -18.67 -6.70
N PHE A 105 -14.33 -18.92 -7.82
CA PHE A 105 -13.99 -17.88 -8.80
C PHE A 105 -14.70 -18.14 -10.14
N PRO A 106 -15.45 -17.15 -10.67
CA PRO A 106 -16.18 -17.32 -11.92
C PRO A 106 -15.23 -17.55 -13.08
N ARG A 107 -15.67 -18.35 -14.05
CA ARG A 107 -14.89 -18.58 -15.27
C ARG A 107 -14.68 -17.25 -15.98
N MET A 108 -13.43 -16.97 -16.32
CA MET A 108 -13.00 -15.77 -17.05
C MET A 108 -12.03 -16.21 -18.15
N TYR A 109 -11.96 -15.41 -19.19
CA TYR A 109 -11.10 -15.62 -20.36
C TYR A 109 -10.37 -14.32 -20.66
N LEU A 110 -9.08 -14.40 -20.89
CA LEU A 110 -8.25 -13.27 -21.26
C LEU A 110 -8.24 -13.15 -22.79
N LEU A 111 -8.94 -12.16 -23.35
CA LEU A 111 -9.07 -12.00 -24.81
C LEU A 111 -7.73 -11.72 -25.53
N SER A 112 -6.71 -11.27 -24.80
CA SER A 112 -5.36 -11.14 -25.34
C SER A 112 -4.61 -12.47 -25.43
N GLU A 113 -5.12 -13.54 -24.82
CA GLU A 113 -4.54 -14.88 -24.86
C GLU A 113 -5.26 -15.73 -25.92
N PRO A 114 -4.59 -16.12 -27.02
CA PRO A 114 -5.23 -16.89 -28.09
C PRO A 114 -5.85 -18.20 -27.60
N GLY A 115 -5.26 -18.85 -26.59
CA GLY A 115 -5.77 -20.10 -26.03
C GLY A 115 -7.08 -19.96 -25.25
N ASP A 116 -7.43 -18.75 -24.82
CA ASP A 116 -8.70 -18.46 -24.13
C ASP A 116 -9.83 -18.10 -25.12
N MET A 117 -9.52 -17.93 -26.42
CA MET A 117 -10.48 -17.61 -27.49
C MET A 117 -10.90 -18.81 -28.35
N GLN A 118 -10.40 -20.01 -28.06
CA GLN A 118 -10.68 -21.26 -28.79
C GLN A 118 -11.70 -22.13 -28.05
#